data_AF-A0A8T7AZ10-F1
#
_entry.id   AF-A0A8T7AZ10-F1
#
_cell.length_a   1.000
_cell.length_b   1.000
_cell.length_c   1.000
_cell.angle_alpha   90.00
_cell.angle_beta   90.00
_cell.angle_gamma   90.00
#
_symmetry.space_group_name_H-M   'P 1'
#
loop_
_entity.id
_entity.type
_entity.pdbx_description
1 polymer ?
#
loop_
_entity_poly.entity_id
_entity_poly.type
_entity_poly.pdbx_seq_one_letter_code
_entity_poly.pdbx_strand_id
1 'polypeptide(L)'
;HDGDLERLARDARSICETHMDMFGQPIPIDRYLFLLTVMGNGYGGLEHRWSSSLIASRDELPRHGEKEPSEKYRRLLGLVSHEYFHLWNVKRIRPAAVASSNLLDEAYTRDLWIFEGVTSYYDDMALLRSGVIDRDSYFELLGITATIVWLGRGRFVQSLAESSYDAWVKLYKRDDNFPNTQVNYYTKGALAALGLDLLIRQRTDSRHSLDDVMRAVWQRHGVTDQPLEEGQFEAIVSEICATDFADYFDVVVRGVNDPPLIELLGHMGVRFETAPVLDGERKPMKRETGSPVPAALQVGFRNDNGHAVLTTVYTEGPAQKAGLASGDEIVAINGLRITATNFRDVVTRLRPGRVVDVDFFRRDELHQAQMTVEPAPDAAISIAIDDHADKDCQARRQLWLDGKTR
;
A
#
# COMPACT_ATOMS: atom_id res chain seq x y z
N HIS A 1 11.68 13.82 23.48
CA HIS A 1 11.59 12.38 23.13
C HIS A 1 12.96 11.76 23.31
N ASP A 2 13.06 10.43 23.44
CA ASP A 2 14.33 9.69 23.66
C ASP A 2 14.75 8.89 22.41
N GLY A 3 14.32 9.35 21.23
CA GLY A 3 14.64 8.72 19.95
C GLY A 3 16.04 9.11 19.45
N ASP A 4 16.71 8.15 18.82
CA ASP A 4 18.04 8.29 18.25
C ASP A 4 18.00 9.12 16.95
N LEU A 5 18.07 10.44 17.09
CA LEU A 5 17.97 11.36 15.96
C LEU A 5 19.18 11.30 15.02
N GLU A 6 20.35 10.88 15.51
CA GLU A 6 21.53 10.70 14.67
C GLU A 6 21.34 9.53 13.72
N ARG A 7 20.80 8.42 14.22
CA ARG A 7 20.37 7.31 13.38
C ARG A 7 19.31 7.73 12.38
N LEU A 8 18.25 8.42 12.82
CA LEU A 8 17.20 8.90 11.91
C LEU A 8 17.78 9.75 10.78
N ALA A 9 18.68 10.69 11.10
CA ALA A 9 19.31 11.54 10.10
C ALA A 9 20.20 10.76 9.13
N ARG A 10 20.97 9.77 9.62
CA ARG A 10 21.81 8.90 8.79
C ARG A 10 20.98 8.03 7.85
N ASP A 11 19.94 7.39 8.36
CA ASP A 11 19.09 6.49 7.57
C ASP A 11 18.30 7.30 6.54
N ALA A 12 17.73 8.46 6.92
CA ALA A 12 17.09 9.40 6.01
C ALA A 12 18.04 9.91 4.92
N ARG A 13 19.30 10.18 5.26
CA ARG A 13 20.33 10.55 4.28
C ARG A 13 20.54 9.46 3.24
N SER A 14 20.69 8.21 3.65
CA SER A 14 20.89 7.08 2.72
C SER A 14 19.72 6.96 1.73
N ILE A 15 18.50 7.13 2.23
CA ILE A 15 17.27 7.14 1.41
C ILE A 15 17.29 8.31 0.43
N CYS A 16 17.63 9.52 0.88
CA CYS A 16 17.71 10.69 0.01
C CYS A 16 18.76 10.52 -1.10
N GLU A 17 19.94 10.00 -0.77
CA GLU A 17 21.01 9.70 -1.73
C GLU A 17 20.55 8.67 -2.77
N THR A 18 19.82 7.64 -2.34
CA THR A 18 19.23 6.64 -3.25
C THR A 18 18.25 7.23 -4.25
N HIS A 19 17.36 8.13 -3.81
CA HIS A 19 16.43 8.83 -4.71
C HIS A 19 17.15 9.79 -5.66
N MET A 20 18.17 10.52 -5.18
CA MET A 20 18.99 11.39 -6.03
C MET A 20 19.72 10.59 -7.11
N ASP A 21 20.28 9.43 -6.77
CA ASP A 21 20.96 8.55 -7.72
C ASP A 21 20.00 7.96 -8.75
N MET A 22 18.79 7.60 -8.34
CA MET A 22 17.75 7.09 -9.23
C MET A 22 17.36 8.10 -10.32
N PHE A 23 17.09 9.36 -9.94
CA PHE A 23 16.68 10.40 -10.89
C PHE A 23 17.85 11.03 -11.67
N GLY A 24 19.06 11.02 -11.09
CA GLY A 24 20.25 11.61 -11.67
C GLY A 24 20.21 13.15 -11.73
N GLN A 25 21.15 13.73 -12.50
CA GLN A 25 21.28 15.18 -12.63
C GLN A 25 20.21 15.80 -13.56
N PRO A 26 19.78 17.05 -13.32
CA PRO A 26 20.19 17.92 -12.22
C PRO A 26 19.48 17.56 -10.91
N ILE A 27 20.20 17.66 -9.78
CA ILE A 27 19.57 17.64 -8.46
C ILE A 27 18.94 19.02 -8.22
N PRO A 28 17.62 19.13 -8.02
CA PRO A 28 16.93 20.41 -8.14
C PRO A 28 16.89 21.23 -6.84
N ILE A 29 17.81 20.94 -5.91
CA ILE A 29 17.90 21.52 -4.57
C ILE A 29 19.37 21.62 -4.12
N ASP A 30 19.65 22.60 -3.27
CA ASP A 30 20.88 22.73 -2.48
C ASP A 30 20.67 22.30 -1.01
N ARG A 31 19.41 22.30 -0.56
CA ARG A 31 18.97 21.89 0.77
C ARG A 31 17.53 21.35 0.74
N TYR A 32 17.24 20.37 1.59
CA TYR A 32 15.88 19.92 1.91
C TYR A 32 15.66 19.90 3.42
N LEU A 33 14.45 20.22 3.89
CA LEU A 33 14.11 20.25 5.31
C LEU A 33 12.91 19.35 5.64
N PHE A 34 13.11 18.36 6.50
CA PHE A 34 12.02 17.56 7.08
C PHE A 34 11.53 18.22 8.38
N LEU A 35 10.31 18.74 8.38
CA LEU A 35 9.66 19.35 9.54
C LEU A 35 8.88 18.27 10.31
N LEU A 36 9.56 17.51 11.18
CA LEU A 36 8.96 16.39 11.91
C LEU A 36 8.30 16.83 13.23
N THR A 37 6.98 16.73 13.29
CA THR A 37 6.17 16.90 14.50
C THR A 37 5.91 15.54 15.16
N VAL A 38 6.37 15.36 16.39
CA VAL A 38 6.28 14.08 17.11
C VAL A 38 5.22 14.11 18.20
N MET A 39 4.14 13.34 18.01
CA MET A 39 2.96 13.29 18.89
C MET A 39 2.85 11.95 19.64
N GLY A 40 1.88 11.83 20.55
CA GLY A 40 1.58 10.54 21.19
C GLY A 40 0.93 9.54 20.24
N ASN A 41 0.06 10.03 19.35
CA ASN A 41 -0.53 9.29 18.25
C ASN A 41 -0.72 10.26 17.07
N GLY A 42 -0.38 9.84 15.87
CA GLY A 42 -0.53 10.63 14.65
C GLY A 42 0.38 10.12 13.54
N TYR A 43 -0.05 10.34 12.30
CA TYR A 43 0.69 9.98 11.10
C TYR A 43 0.20 10.82 9.92
N GLY A 44 1.12 11.34 9.13
CA GLY A 44 0.80 12.06 7.89
C GLY A 44 2.00 12.85 7.39
N GLY A 45 2.00 13.13 6.09
CA GLY A 45 3.00 13.96 5.43
C GLY A 45 2.34 14.95 4.48
N LEU A 46 3.08 15.99 4.15
CA LEU A 46 2.73 16.93 3.09
C LEU A 46 4.01 17.44 2.43
N GLU A 47 4.05 17.36 1.11
CA GLU A 47 5.21 17.55 0.29
C GLU A 47 5.35 19.00 -0.22
N HIS A 48 6.57 19.52 -0.21
CA HIS A 48 6.90 20.85 -0.73
C HIS A 48 8.19 20.83 -1.54
N ARG A 49 8.42 21.88 -2.33
CA ARG A 49 9.54 21.92 -3.29
C ARG A 49 10.95 21.86 -2.66
N TRP A 50 11.07 22.20 -1.37
CA TRP A 50 12.33 22.24 -0.60
C TRP A 50 12.17 21.73 0.84
N SER A 51 11.03 21.12 1.17
CA SER A 51 10.75 20.62 2.52
C SER A 51 9.56 19.67 2.52
N SER A 52 9.32 18.99 3.64
CA SER A 52 8.04 18.35 3.91
C SER A 52 7.62 18.55 5.36
N SER A 53 6.32 18.56 5.62
CA SER A 53 5.75 18.58 6.97
C SER A 53 5.32 17.19 7.36
N LEU A 54 5.96 16.61 8.38
CA LEU A 54 5.72 15.24 8.81
C LEU A 54 5.08 15.22 10.19
N ILE A 55 4.16 14.28 10.39
CA ILE A 55 3.59 13.94 11.70
C ILE A 55 3.87 12.46 11.92
N ALA A 56 4.46 12.13 13.07
CA ALA A 56 4.72 10.75 13.45
C ALA A 56 4.43 10.52 14.94
N SER A 57 4.18 9.25 15.28
CA SER A 57 4.00 8.86 16.67
C SER A 57 5.37 8.71 17.35
N ARG A 58 5.45 9.03 18.64
CA ARG A 58 6.73 9.07 19.38
C ARG A 58 7.46 7.74 19.42
N ASP A 59 6.72 6.64 19.34
CA ASP A 59 7.19 5.27 19.30
C ASP A 59 7.61 4.79 17.90
N GLU A 60 7.48 5.63 16.88
CA GLU A 60 8.06 5.42 15.54
C GLU A 60 9.49 5.97 15.44
N LEU A 61 9.95 6.74 16.42
CA LEU A 61 11.36 7.14 16.47
C LEU A 61 12.25 5.92 16.80
N PRO A 62 13.43 5.82 16.18
CA PRO A 62 14.36 4.74 16.45
C PRO A 62 14.84 4.79 17.90
N ARG A 63 15.06 3.62 18.50
CA ARG A 63 15.63 3.53 19.85
C ARG A 63 17.16 3.49 19.79
N HIS A 64 17.82 4.06 20.80
CA HIS A 64 19.26 3.92 20.95
C HIS A 64 19.67 2.44 21.04
N GLY A 65 20.70 2.07 20.26
CA GLY A 65 21.23 0.69 20.22
C GLY A 65 20.36 -0.33 19.46
N GLU A 66 19.24 0.10 18.87
CA GLU A 66 18.45 -0.75 17.98
C GLU A 66 19.26 -1.06 16.71
N LYS A 67 19.41 -2.34 16.37
CA LYS A 67 20.22 -2.78 15.21
C LYS A 67 19.43 -2.67 13.92
N GLU A 68 18.29 -3.37 13.86
CA GLU A 68 17.38 -3.37 12.72
C GLU A 68 16.20 -2.43 12.96
N PRO A 69 15.70 -1.71 11.95
CA PRO A 69 14.50 -0.90 12.13
C PRO A 69 13.30 -1.75 12.53
N SER A 70 12.66 -1.43 13.66
CA SER A 70 11.35 -1.98 14.02
C SER A 70 10.27 -1.59 13.02
N GLU A 71 9.15 -2.32 12.99
CA GLU A 71 8.00 -2.02 12.11
C GLU A 71 7.52 -0.57 12.22
N LYS A 72 7.53 -0.02 13.44
CA LYS A 72 7.15 1.39 13.70
C LYS A 72 8.17 2.36 13.11
N TYR A 73 9.46 2.08 13.25
CA TYR A 73 10.49 2.93 12.66
C TYR A 73 10.53 2.84 11.13
N ARG A 74 10.34 1.64 10.56
CA ARG A 74 10.18 1.46 9.10
C ARG A 74 9.05 2.33 8.56
N ARG A 75 7.93 2.45 9.28
CA ARG A 75 6.81 3.31 8.90
C ARG A 75 7.19 4.80 8.83
N LEU A 76 8.01 5.29 9.74
CA LEU A 76 8.55 6.66 9.69
C LEU A 76 9.52 6.83 8.52
N LEU A 77 10.40 5.85 8.28
CA LEU A 77 11.33 5.88 7.16
C LEU A 77 10.61 5.87 5.81
N GLY A 78 9.56 5.05 5.67
CA GLY A 78 8.68 5.03 4.49
C GLY A 78 8.03 6.40 4.27
N LEU A 79 7.52 7.05 5.33
CA LEU A 79 6.99 8.42 5.24
C LEU A 79 8.05 9.43 4.78
N VAL A 80 9.27 9.38 5.34
CA VAL A 80 10.38 10.24 4.91
C VAL A 80 10.71 10.01 3.43
N SER A 81 10.75 8.75 3.01
CA SER A 81 11.02 8.33 1.62
C SER A 81 9.96 8.84 0.66
N HIS A 82 8.68 8.66 1.00
CA HIS A 82 7.51 9.08 0.24
C HIS A 82 7.52 10.59 -0.02
N GLU A 83 7.60 11.37 1.05
CA GLU A 83 7.56 12.83 0.98
C GLU A 83 8.81 13.42 0.30
N TYR A 84 9.94 12.71 0.32
CA TYR A 84 11.14 13.13 -0.40
C TYR A 84 11.08 12.78 -1.89
N PHE A 85 10.53 11.61 -2.25
CA PHE A 85 10.30 11.26 -3.66
C PHE A 85 9.41 12.30 -4.35
N HIS A 86 8.48 12.87 -3.59
CA HIS A 86 7.61 13.92 -4.10
C HIS A 86 8.32 15.20 -4.55
N LEU A 87 9.57 15.40 -4.12
CA LEU A 87 10.44 16.45 -4.64
C LEU A 87 10.48 16.44 -6.18
N TRP A 88 10.53 15.25 -6.77
CA TRP A 88 10.44 15.04 -8.21
C TRP A 88 9.00 14.86 -8.66
N ASN A 89 8.29 13.87 -8.10
CA ASN A 89 6.95 13.46 -8.53
C ASN A 89 5.86 14.18 -7.72
N VAL A 90 5.00 15.00 -8.32
CA VAL A 90 4.08 16.01 -7.72
C VAL A 90 4.67 17.42 -7.68
N LYS A 91 5.85 17.66 -7.06
CA LYS A 91 6.33 19.05 -6.91
C LYS A 91 6.94 19.65 -8.18
N ARG A 92 7.45 18.80 -9.08
CA ARG A 92 8.09 19.22 -10.35
C ARG A 92 7.48 18.53 -11.55
N ILE A 93 7.45 17.21 -11.56
CA ILE A 93 6.60 16.43 -12.47
C ILE A 93 5.18 16.51 -11.90
N ARG A 94 4.24 17.15 -12.59
CA ARG A 94 2.87 17.36 -12.07
C ARG A 94 1.83 17.22 -13.16
N PRO A 95 0.61 16.77 -12.85
CA PRO A 95 -0.44 16.66 -13.85
C PRO A 95 -0.87 18.05 -14.31
N ALA A 96 -1.23 18.17 -15.59
CA ALA A 96 -1.67 19.43 -16.20
C ALA A 96 -2.87 20.08 -15.46
N ALA A 97 -3.81 19.25 -14.98
CA ALA A 97 -4.95 19.72 -14.20
C ALA A 97 -4.54 20.43 -12.89
N VAL A 98 -3.54 19.90 -12.18
CA VAL A 98 -3.04 20.52 -10.94
C VAL A 98 -2.17 21.74 -11.26
N ALA A 99 -1.36 21.68 -12.32
CA ALA A 99 -0.54 22.81 -12.74
C ALA A 99 -1.36 24.05 -13.15
N SER A 100 -2.57 23.83 -13.68
CA SER A 100 -3.50 24.88 -14.10
C SER A 100 -4.54 25.26 -13.04
N SER A 101 -4.53 24.61 -11.87
CA SER A 101 -5.51 24.87 -10.81
C SER A 101 -5.41 26.29 -10.26
N ASN A 102 -6.56 26.92 -10.07
CA ASN A 102 -6.72 28.23 -9.42
C ASN A 102 -6.89 28.11 -7.89
N LEU A 103 -6.87 26.89 -7.34
CA LEU A 103 -7.13 26.54 -5.93
C LEU A 103 -8.53 26.91 -5.41
N LEU A 104 -9.44 27.37 -6.26
CA LEU A 104 -10.83 27.68 -5.91
C LEU A 104 -11.77 26.52 -6.24
N ASP A 105 -11.44 25.76 -7.28
CA ASP A 105 -12.22 24.63 -7.79
C ASP A 105 -11.41 23.33 -7.77
N GLU A 106 -12.09 22.18 -7.76
CA GLU A 106 -11.46 20.87 -7.83
C GLU A 106 -10.65 20.67 -9.12
N ALA A 107 -9.41 20.20 -8.97
CA ALA A 107 -8.55 19.85 -10.10
C ALA A 107 -8.62 18.34 -10.37
N TYR A 108 -9.52 17.94 -11.27
CA TYR A 108 -9.73 16.52 -11.60
C TYR A 108 -8.65 15.97 -12.54
N THR A 109 -8.12 14.78 -12.22
CA THR A 109 -7.19 14.04 -13.09
C THR A 109 -7.31 12.54 -12.84
N ARG A 110 -7.11 11.73 -13.88
CA ARG A 110 -7.10 10.26 -13.80
C ARG A 110 -5.73 9.67 -13.44
N ASP A 111 -4.73 10.52 -13.25
CA ASP A 111 -3.33 10.12 -13.20
C ASP A 111 -2.73 10.13 -11.79
N LEU A 112 -3.52 10.33 -10.73
CA LEU A 112 -2.99 10.32 -9.35
C LEU A 112 -2.30 9.00 -9.00
N TRP A 113 -2.67 7.88 -9.62
CA TRP A 113 -1.93 6.61 -9.47
C TRP A 113 -0.45 6.71 -9.93
N ILE A 114 -0.12 7.60 -10.88
CA ILE A 114 1.27 7.88 -11.29
C ILE A 114 1.96 8.73 -10.23
N PHE A 115 1.26 9.72 -9.68
CA PHE A 115 1.85 10.66 -8.74
C PHE A 115 1.98 10.12 -7.31
N GLU A 116 1.11 9.20 -6.94
CA GLU A 116 0.97 8.69 -5.58
C GLU A 116 1.22 7.19 -5.52
N GLY A 117 0.69 6.43 -6.48
CA GLY A 117 0.93 4.99 -6.57
C GLY A 117 2.37 4.64 -6.92
N VAL A 118 2.96 5.29 -7.93
CA VAL A 118 4.39 5.10 -8.25
C VAL A 118 5.28 5.58 -7.10
N THR A 119 4.93 6.68 -6.44
CA THR A 119 5.63 7.15 -5.23
C THR A 119 5.55 6.09 -4.13
N SER A 120 4.39 5.48 -3.89
CA SER A 120 4.20 4.35 -2.96
C SER A 120 4.85 3.03 -3.37
N TYR A 121 5.36 2.91 -4.59
CA TYR A 121 6.23 1.80 -4.97
C TYR A 121 7.69 2.12 -4.62
N TYR A 122 8.11 3.35 -4.91
CA TYR A 122 9.48 3.78 -4.68
C TYR A 122 9.80 4.12 -3.23
N ASP A 123 8.83 4.49 -2.40
CA ASP A 123 9.08 4.81 -1.00
C ASP A 123 9.65 3.62 -0.23
N ASP A 124 9.05 2.43 -0.37
CA ASP A 124 9.51 1.15 0.18
C ASP A 124 10.72 0.59 -0.58
N MET A 125 10.74 0.68 -1.91
CA MET A 125 11.87 0.18 -2.72
C MET A 125 13.17 0.95 -2.39
N ALA A 126 13.09 2.24 -2.14
CA ALA A 126 14.24 3.04 -1.76
C ALA A 126 14.79 2.65 -0.39
N LEU A 127 13.93 2.20 0.56
CA LEU A 127 14.43 1.70 1.85
C LEU A 127 15.31 0.46 1.69
N LEU A 128 14.92 -0.42 0.75
CA LEU A 128 15.70 -1.61 0.40
C LEU A 128 17.00 -1.22 -0.29
N ARG A 129 16.91 -0.39 -1.33
CA ARG A 129 18.07 0.02 -2.15
C ARG A 129 19.09 0.87 -1.36
N SER A 130 18.63 1.62 -0.37
CA SER A 130 19.48 2.37 0.55
C SER A 130 20.14 1.49 1.62
N GLY A 131 19.79 0.20 1.68
CA GLY A 131 20.27 -0.76 2.67
C GLY A 131 19.76 -0.50 4.09
N VAL A 132 18.71 0.33 4.25
CA VAL A 132 18.16 0.66 5.58
C VAL A 132 17.25 -0.47 6.08
N ILE A 133 16.58 -1.18 5.16
CA ILE A 133 15.89 -2.43 5.46
C ILE A 133 16.46 -3.56 4.60
N ASP A 134 16.32 -4.79 5.08
CA ASP A 134 16.64 -5.97 4.30
C ASP A 134 15.48 -6.35 3.34
N ARG A 135 15.77 -7.31 2.46
CA ARG A 135 14.84 -7.81 1.46
C ARG A 135 13.58 -8.43 2.09
N ASP A 136 13.73 -9.16 3.18
CA ASP A 136 12.61 -9.85 3.81
C ASP A 136 11.64 -8.83 4.43
N SER A 137 12.18 -7.74 4.98
CA SER A 137 11.40 -6.58 5.41
C SER A 137 10.69 -5.87 4.26
N TYR A 138 11.35 -5.71 3.09
CA TYR A 138 10.70 -5.17 1.89
C TYR A 138 9.54 -6.05 1.41
N PHE A 139 9.73 -7.36 1.35
CA PHE A 139 8.66 -8.29 0.98
C PHE A 139 7.53 -8.35 2.01
N GLU A 140 7.83 -8.16 3.29
CA GLU A 140 6.80 -8.00 4.33
C GLU A 140 5.96 -6.74 4.08
N LEU A 141 6.58 -5.59 3.80
CA LEU A 141 5.87 -4.34 3.48
C LEU A 141 5.00 -4.49 2.23
N LEU A 142 5.56 -5.05 1.15
CA LEU A 142 4.84 -5.32 -0.09
C LEU A 142 3.67 -6.30 0.12
N GLY A 143 3.86 -7.34 0.93
CA GLY A 143 2.83 -8.29 1.31
C GLY A 143 1.69 -7.65 2.10
N ILE A 144 1.98 -6.70 3.00
CA ILE A 144 0.95 -5.93 3.72
C ILE A 144 0.15 -5.05 2.74
N THR A 145 0.82 -4.34 1.84
CA THR A 145 0.17 -3.52 0.81
C THR A 145 -0.74 -4.36 -0.08
N ALA A 146 -0.24 -5.52 -0.52
CA ALA A 146 -1.02 -6.48 -1.31
C ALA A 146 -2.22 -7.05 -0.52
N THR A 147 -2.03 -7.38 0.76
CA THR A 147 -3.12 -7.86 1.63
C THR A 147 -4.24 -6.83 1.77
N ILE A 148 -3.91 -5.55 1.93
CA ILE A 148 -4.90 -4.46 2.01
C ILE A 148 -5.75 -4.42 0.73
N VAL A 149 -5.12 -4.54 -0.44
CA VAL A 149 -5.82 -4.58 -1.72
C VAL A 149 -6.67 -5.85 -1.84
N TRP A 150 -6.14 -7.03 -1.51
CA TRP A 150 -6.86 -8.30 -1.64
C TRP A 150 -8.08 -8.43 -0.71
N LEU A 151 -8.00 -7.83 0.48
CA LEU A 151 -9.13 -7.75 1.41
C LEU A 151 -10.28 -6.89 0.85
N GLY A 152 -9.95 -5.75 0.26
CA GLY A 152 -10.93 -4.78 -0.24
C GLY A 152 -11.75 -5.31 -1.41
N ARG A 153 -13.08 -5.32 -1.30
CA ARG A 153 -13.98 -5.67 -2.41
C ARG A 153 -14.08 -4.57 -3.47
N GLY A 154 -13.78 -3.32 -3.08
CA GLY A 154 -13.76 -2.18 -4.00
C GLY A 154 -12.82 -2.37 -5.18
N ARG A 155 -11.82 -3.26 -5.05
CA ARG A 155 -10.93 -3.67 -6.14
C ARG A 155 -11.63 -4.22 -7.37
N PHE A 156 -12.85 -4.76 -7.22
CA PHE A 156 -13.67 -5.28 -8.31
C PHE A 156 -14.70 -4.28 -8.84
N VAL A 157 -14.76 -3.08 -8.25
CA VAL A 157 -15.82 -2.10 -8.51
C VAL A 157 -15.27 -0.82 -9.11
N GLN A 158 -14.10 -0.36 -8.66
CA GLN A 158 -13.51 0.91 -9.08
C GLN A 158 -12.11 0.71 -9.70
N SER A 159 -11.87 1.36 -10.83
CA SER A 159 -10.55 1.42 -11.47
C SER A 159 -9.61 2.42 -10.77
N LEU A 160 -8.31 2.37 -11.09
CA LEU A 160 -7.34 3.35 -10.59
C LEU A 160 -7.57 4.75 -11.18
N ALA A 161 -7.95 4.81 -12.47
CA ALA A 161 -8.30 6.05 -13.14
C ALA A 161 -9.51 6.74 -12.49
N GLU A 162 -10.56 5.98 -12.18
CA GLU A 162 -11.74 6.52 -11.47
C GLU A 162 -11.40 6.90 -10.03
N SER A 163 -10.60 6.11 -9.31
CA SER A 163 -10.17 6.45 -7.96
C SER A 163 -9.39 7.78 -7.92
N SER A 164 -8.52 8.00 -8.91
CA SER A 164 -7.76 9.25 -9.08
C SER A 164 -8.70 10.42 -9.35
N TYR A 165 -9.67 10.24 -10.27
CA TYR A 165 -10.62 11.29 -10.62
C TYR A 165 -11.54 11.63 -9.43
N ASP A 166 -12.04 10.62 -8.73
CA ASP A 166 -12.98 10.78 -7.60
C ASP A 166 -12.30 11.22 -6.30
N ALA A 167 -10.99 11.50 -6.28
CA ALA A 167 -10.23 11.77 -5.07
C ALA A 167 -10.88 12.84 -4.18
N TRP A 168 -11.29 13.96 -4.80
CA TRP A 168 -11.94 15.10 -4.15
C TRP A 168 -13.26 14.77 -3.44
N VAL A 169 -13.99 13.78 -3.95
CA VAL A 169 -15.37 13.49 -3.53
C VAL A 169 -15.43 12.25 -2.66
N LYS A 170 -14.62 11.23 -2.94
CA LYS A 170 -14.71 9.92 -2.27
C LYS A 170 -13.46 9.57 -1.46
N LEU A 171 -12.24 9.71 -2.01
CA LEU A 171 -11.04 9.27 -1.29
C LEU A 171 -10.68 10.17 -0.10
N TYR A 172 -10.84 11.48 -0.21
CA TYR A 172 -10.60 12.42 0.90
C TYR A 172 -11.80 12.52 1.87
N LYS A 173 -12.94 11.93 1.51
CA LYS A 173 -14.16 11.86 2.34
C LYS A 173 -14.60 10.41 2.52
N ARG A 174 -13.67 9.56 2.99
CA ARG A 174 -13.93 8.12 3.15
C ARG A 174 -15.06 7.90 4.13
N ASP A 175 -15.97 7.00 3.75
CA ASP A 175 -16.93 6.40 4.65
C ASP A 175 -16.49 4.98 5.03
N ASP A 176 -17.23 4.37 5.94
CA ASP A 176 -16.96 3.02 6.43
C ASP A 176 -17.16 1.92 5.37
N ASN A 177 -17.80 2.26 4.24
CA ASN A 177 -18.02 1.38 3.10
C ASN A 177 -16.93 1.52 2.02
N PHE A 178 -15.91 2.35 2.26
CA PHE A 178 -14.77 2.53 1.36
C PHE A 178 -14.13 1.20 0.93
N PRO A 179 -13.81 0.24 1.83
CA PRO A 179 -13.17 -1.01 1.43
C PRO A 179 -14.01 -1.88 0.49
N ASN A 180 -15.32 -1.62 0.40
CA ASN A 180 -16.24 -2.40 -0.42
C ASN A 180 -16.50 -1.81 -1.82
N THR A 181 -16.31 -0.50 -1.97
CA THR A 181 -16.78 0.24 -3.16
C THR A 181 -15.68 1.00 -3.88
N GLN A 182 -14.52 1.16 -3.24
CA GLN A 182 -13.44 2.01 -3.72
C GLN A 182 -12.08 1.32 -3.62
N VAL A 183 -11.14 1.82 -4.41
CA VAL A 183 -9.72 1.47 -4.29
C VAL A 183 -8.94 2.69 -3.84
N ASN A 184 -7.85 2.44 -3.12
CA ASN A 184 -6.89 3.47 -2.79
C ASN A 184 -5.83 3.53 -3.90
N TYR A 185 -5.74 4.64 -4.63
CA TYR A 185 -4.75 4.81 -5.70
C TYR A 185 -3.30 4.83 -5.20
N TYR A 186 -3.06 4.97 -3.89
CA TYR A 186 -1.72 4.73 -3.30
C TYR A 186 -1.41 3.22 -3.29
N THR A 187 -2.22 2.40 -2.60
CA THR A 187 -1.90 0.98 -2.40
C THR A 187 -2.10 0.15 -3.67
N LYS A 188 -3.22 0.29 -4.38
CA LYS A 188 -3.43 -0.42 -5.65
C LYS A 188 -2.53 0.17 -6.75
N GLY A 189 -2.24 1.48 -6.68
CA GLY A 189 -1.29 2.11 -7.61
C GLY A 189 0.15 1.65 -7.41
N ALA A 190 0.59 1.40 -6.18
CA ALA A 190 1.91 0.80 -5.91
C ALA A 190 2.04 -0.60 -6.53
N LEU A 191 0.99 -1.42 -6.43
CA LEU A 191 0.96 -2.74 -7.09
C LEU A 191 0.94 -2.62 -8.62
N ALA A 192 0.25 -1.61 -9.17
CA ALA A 192 0.28 -1.33 -10.59
C ALA A 192 1.67 -0.83 -11.05
N ALA A 193 2.33 0.02 -10.27
CA ALA A 193 3.70 0.45 -10.55
C ALA A 193 4.69 -0.73 -10.50
N LEU A 194 4.55 -1.63 -9.51
CA LEU A 194 5.30 -2.88 -9.45
C LEU A 194 5.05 -3.74 -10.68
N GLY A 195 3.79 -3.98 -11.03
CA GLY A 195 3.43 -4.78 -12.20
C GLY A 195 3.98 -4.20 -13.50
N LEU A 196 3.94 -2.87 -13.64
CA LEU A 196 4.51 -2.16 -14.78
C LEU A 196 6.04 -2.31 -14.85
N ASP A 197 6.77 -2.12 -13.75
CA ASP A 197 8.23 -2.28 -13.72
C ASP A 197 8.64 -3.71 -14.10
N LEU A 198 7.98 -4.71 -13.54
CA LEU A 198 8.25 -6.12 -13.85
C LEU A 198 7.92 -6.44 -15.32
N LEU A 199 6.82 -5.91 -15.86
CA LEU A 199 6.43 -6.10 -17.24
C LEU A 199 7.40 -5.40 -18.22
N ILE A 200 7.86 -4.19 -17.91
CA ILE A 200 8.91 -3.49 -18.67
C ILE A 200 10.16 -4.36 -18.72
N ARG A 201 10.61 -4.86 -17.57
CA ARG A 201 11.80 -5.73 -17.48
C ARG A 201 11.60 -7.03 -18.26
N GLN A 202 10.41 -7.61 -18.25
CA GLN A 202 10.11 -8.81 -19.04
C GLN A 202 10.13 -8.54 -20.55
N ARG A 203 9.40 -7.51 -21.01
CA ARG A 203 9.28 -7.19 -22.45
C ARG A 203 10.60 -6.69 -23.06
N THR A 204 11.47 -6.10 -22.24
CA THR A 204 12.75 -5.53 -22.71
C THR A 204 13.97 -6.40 -22.37
N ASP A 205 13.77 -7.61 -21.83
CA ASP A 205 14.84 -8.47 -21.31
C ASP A 205 15.78 -7.70 -20.34
N SER A 206 15.15 -6.93 -19.44
CA SER A 206 15.77 -6.08 -18.43
C SER A 206 16.70 -4.98 -18.97
N ARG A 207 16.59 -4.61 -20.25
CA ARG A 207 17.31 -3.43 -20.80
C ARG A 207 16.71 -2.10 -20.33
N HIS A 208 15.43 -2.10 -19.97
CA HIS A 208 14.74 -0.97 -19.39
C HIS A 208 13.99 -1.37 -18.12
N SER A 209 13.62 -0.36 -17.35
CA SER A 209 12.88 -0.44 -16.09
C SER A 209 11.99 0.78 -15.90
N LEU A 210 11.14 0.76 -14.88
CA LEU A 210 10.40 1.95 -14.48
C LEU A 210 11.33 3.11 -14.08
N ASP A 211 12.55 2.82 -13.58
CA ASP A 211 13.54 3.85 -13.25
C ASP A 211 13.96 4.66 -14.49
N ASP A 212 14.11 3.99 -15.65
CA ASP A 212 14.43 4.66 -16.92
C ASP A 212 13.30 5.57 -17.37
N VAL A 213 12.05 5.11 -17.22
CA VAL A 213 10.85 5.89 -17.52
C VAL A 213 10.78 7.12 -16.62
N MET A 214 10.93 6.95 -15.30
CA MET A 214 10.89 8.06 -14.34
C MET A 214 12.02 9.07 -14.58
N ARG A 215 13.22 8.61 -14.96
CA ARG A 215 14.30 9.49 -15.42
C ARG A 215 13.92 10.26 -16.68
N ALA A 216 13.32 9.61 -17.66
CA ALA A 216 12.88 10.29 -18.89
C ALA A 216 11.79 11.35 -18.61
N VAL A 217 10.80 11.01 -17.78
CA VAL A 217 9.75 11.95 -17.35
C VAL A 217 10.37 13.12 -16.57
N TRP A 218 11.32 12.86 -15.68
CA TRP A 218 12.07 13.90 -14.96
C TRP A 218 12.76 14.87 -15.91
N GLN A 219 13.54 14.37 -16.87
CA GLN A 219 14.26 15.21 -17.83
C GLN A 219 13.32 16.03 -18.72
N ARG A 220 12.22 15.43 -19.19
CA ARG A 220 11.32 16.05 -20.17
C ARG A 220 10.30 17.01 -19.56
N HIS A 221 9.84 16.73 -18.35
CA HIS A 221 8.75 17.47 -17.68
C HIS A 221 9.22 18.16 -16.40
N GLY A 222 9.94 17.45 -15.54
CA GLY A 222 10.34 18.01 -14.26
C GLY A 222 11.43 19.07 -14.35
N VAL A 223 12.48 18.85 -15.15
CA VAL A 223 13.57 19.82 -15.38
C VAL A 223 13.08 21.05 -16.15
N THR A 224 12.18 20.84 -17.12
CA THR A 224 11.63 21.89 -18.00
C THR A 224 10.42 22.61 -17.39
N ASP A 225 9.96 22.17 -16.20
CA ASP A 225 8.74 22.59 -15.52
C ASP A 225 7.48 22.52 -16.41
N GLN A 226 7.45 21.59 -17.36
CA GLN A 226 6.28 21.33 -18.20
C GLN A 226 5.35 20.34 -17.49
N PRO A 227 4.04 20.60 -17.42
CA PRO A 227 3.09 19.64 -16.88
C PRO A 227 3.05 18.36 -17.72
N LEU A 228 2.58 17.29 -17.09
CA LEU A 228 2.29 16.01 -17.74
C LEU A 228 0.79 15.97 -18.07
N GLU A 229 0.48 15.87 -19.36
CA GLU A 229 -0.89 15.69 -19.86
C GLU A 229 -1.34 14.23 -19.72
N GLU A 230 -2.66 14.01 -19.61
CA GLU A 230 -3.20 12.63 -19.51
C GLU A 230 -2.75 11.79 -20.72
N GLY A 231 -2.25 10.58 -20.44
CA GLY A 231 -1.72 9.65 -21.45
C GLY A 231 -0.26 9.88 -21.89
N GLN A 232 0.38 11.01 -21.54
CA GLN A 232 1.79 11.22 -21.89
C GLN A 232 2.73 10.26 -21.18
N PHE A 233 2.43 9.89 -19.94
CA PHE A 233 3.21 8.90 -19.21
C PHE A 233 3.25 7.54 -19.95
N GLU A 234 2.08 7.07 -20.41
CA GLU A 234 1.93 5.80 -21.14
C GLU A 234 2.67 5.83 -22.48
N ALA A 235 2.62 6.99 -23.17
CA ALA A 235 3.38 7.21 -24.39
C ALA A 235 4.89 7.16 -24.13
N ILE A 236 5.37 7.79 -23.06
CA ILE A 236 6.80 7.77 -22.68
C ILE A 236 7.25 6.35 -22.32
N VAL A 237 6.43 5.58 -21.58
CA VAL A 237 6.73 4.17 -21.29
C VAL A 237 6.95 3.38 -22.58
N SER A 238 6.03 3.51 -23.53
CA SER A 238 6.08 2.77 -24.79
C SER A 238 7.26 3.20 -25.67
N GLU A 239 7.56 4.51 -25.69
CA GLU A 239 8.70 5.08 -26.42
C GLU A 239 10.03 4.56 -25.86
N ILE A 240 10.25 4.69 -24.54
CA ILE A 240 11.50 4.28 -23.89
C ILE A 240 11.75 2.79 -24.06
N CYS A 241 10.70 1.98 -23.99
CA CYS A 241 10.82 0.53 -24.09
C CYS A 241 10.78 0.00 -25.52
N ALA A 242 10.53 0.87 -26.52
CA ALA A 242 10.32 0.52 -27.92
C ALA A 242 9.31 -0.63 -28.13
N THR A 243 8.26 -0.67 -27.30
CA THR A 243 7.19 -1.68 -27.34
C THR A 243 5.92 -1.11 -26.71
N ASP A 244 4.77 -1.62 -27.11
CA ASP A 244 3.47 -1.14 -26.62
C ASP A 244 3.15 -1.69 -25.23
N PHE A 245 2.40 -0.92 -24.43
CA PHE A 245 1.88 -1.26 -23.10
C PHE A 245 0.41 -0.87 -22.93
N ALA A 246 -0.29 -0.46 -23.99
CA ALA A 246 -1.70 -0.06 -23.93
C ALA A 246 -2.58 -1.13 -23.27
N ASP A 247 -2.30 -2.41 -23.55
CA ASP A 247 -2.98 -3.55 -22.95
C ASP A 247 -2.92 -3.55 -21.41
N TYR A 248 -1.75 -3.23 -20.85
CA TYR A 248 -1.55 -3.14 -19.42
C TYR A 248 -2.35 -1.99 -18.80
N PHE A 249 -2.26 -0.80 -19.40
CA PHE A 249 -2.96 0.38 -18.89
C PHE A 249 -4.49 0.25 -19.00
N ASP A 250 -4.99 -0.30 -20.10
CA ASP A 250 -6.42 -0.55 -20.28
C ASP A 250 -6.96 -1.53 -19.24
N VAL A 251 -6.21 -2.60 -18.94
CA VAL A 251 -6.64 -3.65 -18.01
C VAL A 251 -6.49 -3.24 -16.54
N VAL A 252 -5.36 -2.63 -16.17
CA VAL A 252 -4.97 -2.40 -14.76
C VAL A 252 -5.32 -0.99 -14.29
N VAL A 253 -5.21 0.02 -15.16
CA VAL A 253 -5.44 1.42 -14.78
C VAL A 253 -6.88 1.84 -15.06
N ARG A 254 -7.38 1.57 -16.27
CA ARG A 254 -8.75 1.88 -16.70
C ARG A 254 -9.75 0.78 -16.38
N GLY A 255 -9.27 -0.46 -16.23
CA GLY A 255 -10.06 -1.60 -15.77
C GLY A 255 -10.03 -1.77 -14.25
N VAL A 256 -10.76 -2.77 -13.77
CA VAL A 256 -10.78 -3.16 -12.35
C VAL A 256 -9.84 -4.32 -12.04
N ASN A 257 -9.19 -4.89 -13.04
CA ASN A 257 -8.32 -6.04 -12.85
C ASN A 257 -7.07 -5.67 -12.03
N ASP A 258 -6.57 -6.62 -11.26
CA ASP A 258 -5.29 -6.46 -10.59
C ASP A 258 -4.15 -6.73 -11.60
N PRO A 259 -2.96 -6.14 -11.37
CA PRO A 259 -1.77 -6.53 -12.13
C PRO A 259 -1.47 -8.03 -11.95
N PRO A 260 -0.96 -8.73 -12.99
CA PRO A 260 -0.70 -10.17 -12.95
C PRO A 260 0.57 -10.52 -12.15
N LEU A 261 0.60 -10.12 -10.87
CA LEU A 261 1.79 -10.17 -10.02
C LEU A 261 2.32 -11.58 -9.79
N ILE A 262 1.46 -12.60 -9.75
CA ILE A 262 1.89 -14.00 -9.57
C ILE A 262 2.83 -14.42 -10.71
N GLU A 263 2.45 -14.14 -11.96
CA GLU A 263 3.26 -14.46 -13.14
C GLU A 263 4.52 -13.60 -13.18
N LEU A 264 4.36 -12.28 -13.03
CA LEU A 264 5.45 -11.31 -13.13
C LEU A 264 6.53 -11.53 -12.06
N LEU A 265 6.14 -11.79 -10.80
CA LEU A 265 7.08 -12.12 -9.72
C LEU A 265 7.66 -13.52 -9.89
N GLY A 266 6.89 -14.47 -10.44
CA GLY A 266 7.37 -15.80 -10.80
C GLY A 266 8.58 -15.75 -11.74
N HIS A 267 8.58 -14.84 -12.73
CA HIS A 267 9.72 -14.61 -13.61
C HIS A 267 10.98 -14.07 -12.89
N MET A 268 10.82 -13.52 -11.69
CA MET A 268 11.89 -13.08 -10.80
C MET A 268 12.25 -14.15 -9.75
N GLY A 269 11.67 -15.35 -9.81
CA GLY A 269 11.85 -16.36 -8.77
C GLY A 269 11.38 -15.85 -7.41
N VAL A 270 10.24 -15.17 -7.39
CA VAL A 270 9.57 -14.67 -6.19
C VAL A 270 8.15 -15.23 -6.18
N ARG A 271 7.77 -15.88 -5.08
CA ARG A 271 6.41 -16.40 -4.89
C ARG A 271 5.51 -15.30 -4.35
N PHE A 272 4.27 -15.27 -4.83
CA PHE A 272 3.18 -14.44 -4.35
C PHE A 272 2.03 -15.38 -3.97
N GLU A 273 1.83 -15.60 -2.68
CA GLU A 273 0.96 -16.65 -2.16
C GLU A 273 -0.15 -16.05 -1.30
N THR A 274 -1.38 -16.52 -1.51
CA THR A 274 -2.52 -16.18 -0.66
C THR A 274 -2.57 -17.10 0.55
N ALA A 275 -2.94 -16.55 1.70
CA ALA A 275 -3.13 -17.26 2.95
C ALA A 275 -4.34 -16.71 3.73
N PRO A 276 -4.88 -17.49 4.68
CA PRO A 276 -5.96 -17.02 5.55
C PRO A 276 -5.55 -15.78 6.36
N VAL A 277 -6.46 -14.82 6.46
CA VAL A 277 -6.31 -13.61 7.27
C VAL A 277 -7.45 -13.47 8.28
N LEU A 278 -7.09 -13.15 9.53
CA LEU A 278 -8.05 -12.99 10.62
C LEU A 278 -8.67 -11.58 10.64
N ASP A 279 -9.80 -11.44 11.34
CA ASP A 279 -10.47 -10.16 11.51
C ASP A 279 -9.54 -9.10 12.14
N GLY A 280 -9.52 -7.92 11.51
CA GLY A 280 -8.65 -6.81 11.90
C GLY A 280 -7.14 -7.02 11.70
N GLU A 281 -6.71 -8.12 11.05
CA GLU A 281 -5.30 -8.38 10.73
C GLU A 281 -4.98 -8.08 9.27
N ARG A 282 -3.69 -7.85 8.99
CA ARG A 282 -3.15 -7.60 7.62
C ARG A 282 -1.96 -8.48 7.28
N LYS A 283 -1.63 -9.42 8.15
CA LYS A 283 -0.55 -10.39 7.97
C LYS A 283 -1.14 -11.80 7.89
N PRO A 284 -0.49 -12.72 7.17
CA PRO A 284 -0.92 -14.10 7.13
C PRO A 284 -0.93 -14.70 8.54
N MET A 285 -1.96 -15.49 8.82
CA MET A 285 -1.99 -16.23 10.08
C MET A 285 -0.92 -17.34 10.04
N LYS A 286 -0.07 -17.40 11.07
CA LYS A 286 0.81 -18.55 11.27
C LYS A 286 -0.02 -19.80 11.52
N ARG A 287 0.12 -20.80 10.66
CA ARG A 287 -0.63 -22.05 10.75
C ARG A 287 0.26 -23.23 10.42
N GLU A 288 0.10 -24.32 11.16
CA GLU A 288 0.69 -25.60 10.79
C GLU A 288 -0.01 -26.17 9.55
N THR A 289 0.77 -26.71 8.62
CA THR A 289 0.25 -27.36 7.42
C THR A 289 -0.74 -28.47 7.80
N GLY A 290 -1.93 -28.46 7.20
CA GLY A 290 -3.00 -29.44 7.47
C GLY A 290 -3.93 -29.08 8.63
N SER A 291 -3.65 -28.02 9.39
CA SER A 291 -4.61 -27.52 10.39
C SER A 291 -5.83 -26.86 9.73
N PRO A 292 -7.04 -26.97 10.33
CA PRO A 292 -8.24 -26.31 9.82
C PRO A 292 -8.06 -24.80 9.64
N VAL A 293 -8.69 -24.22 8.62
CA VAL A 293 -8.81 -22.75 8.50
C VAL A 293 -9.74 -22.27 9.62
N PRO A 294 -9.34 -21.31 10.45
CA PRO A 294 -10.20 -20.78 11.50
C PRO A 294 -11.35 -19.97 10.89
N ALA A 295 -12.37 -19.73 11.69
CA ALA A 295 -13.44 -18.83 11.33
C ALA A 295 -12.99 -17.36 11.29
N ALA A 296 -13.66 -16.55 10.46
CA ALA A 296 -13.60 -15.10 10.49
C ALA A 296 -14.99 -14.51 10.24
N LEU A 297 -15.25 -13.33 10.79
CA LEU A 297 -16.47 -12.58 10.52
C LEU A 297 -16.35 -11.68 9.28
N GLN A 298 -15.12 -11.55 8.77
CA GLN A 298 -14.71 -10.64 7.71
C GLN A 298 -15.06 -9.19 8.08
N VAL A 299 -14.46 -8.74 9.18
CA VAL A 299 -14.63 -7.38 9.70
C VAL A 299 -13.29 -6.74 10.06
N GLY A 300 -13.26 -5.41 9.97
CA GLY A 300 -12.33 -4.57 10.72
C GLY A 300 -12.99 -4.16 12.04
N PHE A 301 -12.21 -4.08 13.11
CA PHE A 301 -12.70 -3.59 14.39
C PHE A 301 -11.61 -2.79 15.12
N ARG A 302 -12.02 -1.95 16.06
CA ARG A 302 -11.15 -1.21 16.97
C ARG A 302 -11.53 -1.44 18.41
N ASN A 303 -10.58 -1.19 19.30
CA ASN A 303 -10.84 -1.10 20.72
C ASN A 303 -11.37 0.30 21.06
N ASP A 304 -12.61 0.38 21.52
CA ASP A 304 -13.18 1.59 22.10
C ASP A 304 -13.52 1.32 23.57
N ASN A 305 -12.69 1.80 24.50
CA ASN A 305 -12.86 1.59 25.95
C ASN A 305 -13.07 0.12 26.39
N GLY A 306 -12.45 -0.83 25.68
CA GLY A 306 -12.56 -2.27 25.92
C GLY A 306 -13.58 -2.98 25.03
N HIS A 307 -14.41 -2.23 24.31
CA HIS A 307 -15.48 -2.72 23.45
C HIS A 307 -14.97 -2.98 22.03
N ALA A 308 -15.45 -4.06 21.40
CA ALA A 308 -15.12 -4.42 20.03
C ALA A 308 -16.09 -3.70 19.08
N VAL A 309 -15.70 -2.51 18.63
CA VAL A 309 -16.51 -1.70 17.71
C VAL A 309 -16.06 -1.96 16.27
N LEU A 310 -17.00 -2.36 15.43
CA LEU A 310 -16.73 -2.62 14.02
C LEU A 310 -16.37 -1.31 13.30
N THR A 311 -15.31 -1.35 12.50
CA THR A 311 -14.86 -0.24 11.65
C THR A 311 -15.05 -0.52 10.17
N THR A 312 -15.23 -1.79 9.81
CA THR A 312 -15.47 -2.24 8.44
C THR A 312 -16.23 -3.54 8.48
N VAL A 313 -17.25 -3.66 7.64
CA VAL A 313 -17.95 -4.92 7.39
C VAL A 313 -17.83 -5.23 5.91
N TYR A 314 -17.10 -6.29 5.55
CA TYR A 314 -16.82 -6.58 4.15
C TYR A 314 -18.05 -7.15 3.43
N THR A 315 -18.28 -6.68 2.20
CA THR A 315 -19.40 -7.11 1.35
C THR A 315 -19.32 -8.60 1.03
N GLU A 316 -20.47 -9.29 1.06
CA GLU A 316 -20.63 -10.74 0.99
C GLU A 316 -20.00 -11.54 2.16
N GLY A 317 -19.48 -10.86 3.18
CA GLY A 317 -18.96 -11.48 4.40
C GLY A 317 -20.08 -11.95 5.35
N PRO A 318 -19.77 -12.87 6.27
CA PRO A 318 -20.78 -13.43 7.19
C PRO A 318 -21.39 -12.37 8.11
N ALA A 319 -20.61 -11.38 8.58
CA ALA A 319 -21.15 -10.28 9.37
C ALA A 319 -22.17 -9.43 8.59
N GLN A 320 -21.88 -9.12 7.32
CA GLN A 320 -22.82 -8.37 6.47
C GLN A 320 -24.12 -9.15 6.25
N LYS A 321 -24.01 -10.45 5.93
CA LYS A 321 -25.17 -11.32 5.71
C LYS A 321 -26.06 -11.44 6.95
N ALA A 322 -25.48 -11.33 8.14
CA ALA A 322 -26.18 -11.30 9.42
C ALA A 322 -26.76 -9.91 9.79
N GLY A 323 -26.52 -8.88 8.96
CA GLY A 323 -27.06 -7.53 9.16
C GLY A 323 -26.22 -6.62 10.06
N LEU A 324 -24.98 -7.01 10.39
CA LEU A 324 -24.05 -6.14 11.10
C LEU A 324 -23.52 -5.04 10.16
N ALA A 325 -23.16 -3.91 10.75
CA ALA A 325 -22.67 -2.72 10.07
C ALA A 325 -21.47 -2.11 10.82
N SER A 326 -20.75 -1.21 10.15
CA SER A 326 -19.76 -0.39 10.84
C SER A 326 -20.40 0.45 11.93
N GLY A 327 -19.67 0.66 13.02
CA GLY A 327 -20.15 1.32 14.23
C GLY A 327 -20.89 0.41 15.20
N ASP A 328 -21.26 -0.81 14.80
CA ASP A 328 -21.86 -1.78 15.72
C ASP A 328 -20.82 -2.26 16.76
N GLU A 329 -21.27 -2.40 17.99
CA GLU A 329 -20.48 -2.97 19.09
C GLU A 329 -20.92 -4.42 19.32
N ILE A 330 -20.04 -5.38 19.03
CA ILE A 330 -20.34 -6.79 19.32
C ILE A 330 -20.10 -7.06 20.81
N VAL A 331 -21.15 -7.50 21.51
CA VAL A 331 -21.11 -7.73 22.97
C VAL A 331 -21.19 -9.19 23.35
N ALA A 332 -21.77 -10.06 22.52
CA ALA A 332 -21.74 -11.50 22.74
C ALA A 332 -21.79 -12.32 21.45
N ILE A 333 -21.16 -13.50 21.47
CA ILE A 333 -21.32 -14.55 20.45
C ILE A 333 -21.62 -15.87 21.18
N ASN A 334 -22.74 -16.52 20.86
CA ASN A 334 -23.26 -17.70 21.57
C ASN A 334 -23.35 -17.47 23.10
N GLY A 335 -23.77 -16.28 23.51
CA GLY A 335 -23.85 -15.87 24.93
C GLY A 335 -22.50 -15.68 25.63
N LEU A 336 -21.36 -15.82 24.93
CA LEU A 336 -20.05 -15.51 25.47
C LEU A 336 -19.72 -14.04 25.26
N ARG A 337 -19.32 -13.36 26.34
CA ARG A 337 -18.96 -11.93 26.31
C ARG A 337 -17.82 -11.67 25.34
N ILE A 338 -18.00 -10.65 24.51
CA ILE A 338 -16.99 -10.13 23.59
C ILE A 338 -16.41 -8.82 24.12
N THR A 339 -15.10 -8.68 24.00
CA THR A 339 -14.31 -7.47 24.23
C THR A 339 -13.35 -7.30 23.07
N ALA A 340 -12.79 -6.09 22.90
CA ALA A 340 -11.78 -5.87 21.87
C ALA A 340 -10.56 -6.78 22.00
N THR A 341 -10.24 -7.21 23.23
CA THR A 341 -9.09 -8.06 23.53
C THR A 341 -9.34 -9.55 23.29
N ASN A 342 -10.58 -10.03 23.42
CA ASN A 342 -10.88 -11.45 23.25
C ASN A 342 -11.57 -11.79 21.91
N PHE A 343 -11.98 -10.77 21.14
CA PHE A 343 -12.78 -10.92 19.92
C PHE A 343 -12.24 -12.02 19.00
N ARG A 344 -10.96 -11.93 18.61
CA ARG A 344 -10.34 -12.90 17.69
C ARG A 344 -10.27 -14.29 18.29
N ASP A 345 -9.94 -14.41 19.56
CA ASP A 345 -9.83 -15.72 20.24
C ASP A 345 -11.19 -16.42 20.30
N VAL A 346 -12.28 -15.67 20.46
CA VAL A 346 -13.63 -16.23 20.43
C VAL A 346 -14.02 -16.60 19.00
N VAL A 347 -13.81 -15.72 18.03
CA VAL A 347 -14.17 -15.96 16.61
C VAL A 347 -13.42 -17.15 16.03
N THR A 348 -12.11 -17.25 16.25
CA THR A 348 -11.28 -18.35 15.71
C THR A 348 -11.66 -19.73 16.27
N ARG A 349 -12.34 -19.80 17.42
CA ARG A 349 -12.86 -21.06 18.00
C ARG A 349 -14.20 -21.49 17.43
N LEU A 350 -14.89 -20.61 16.71
CA LEU A 350 -16.13 -20.95 16.03
C LEU A 350 -15.85 -21.97 14.92
N ARG A 351 -16.85 -22.81 14.63
CA ARG A 351 -16.75 -23.81 13.58
C ARG A 351 -17.34 -23.24 12.28
N PRO A 352 -16.55 -23.11 11.21
CA PRO A 352 -17.09 -22.74 9.90
C PRO A 352 -18.26 -23.64 9.49
N GLY A 353 -19.28 -23.05 8.86
CA GLY A 353 -20.53 -23.70 8.45
C GLY A 353 -21.58 -23.85 9.56
N ARG A 354 -21.31 -23.40 10.79
CA ARG A 354 -22.31 -23.37 11.87
C ARG A 354 -22.96 -21.99 11.98
N VAL A 355 -24.23 -22.00 12.37
CA VAL A 355 -24.96 -20.80 12.76
C VAL A 355 -24.63 -20.49 14.22
N VAL A 356 -24.35 -19.23 14.51
CA VAL A 356 -24.11 -18.70 15.85
C VAL A 356 -25.02 -17.52 16.11
N ASP A 357 -25.41 -17.33 17.37
CA ASP A 357 -26.14 -16.14 17.79
C ASP A 357 -25.12 -15.01 18.07
N VAL A 358 -25.38 -13.82 17.57
CA VAL A 358 -24.56 -12.62 17.78
C VAL A 358 -25.43 -11.52 18.36
N ASP A 359 -25.01 -11.03 19.53
CA ASP A 359 -25.63 -9.88 20.18
C ASP A 359 -24.72 -8.67 19.97
N PHE A 360 -25.31 -7.57 19.48
CA PHE A 360 -24.58 -6.34 19.22
C PHE A 360 -25.43 -5.11 19.50
N PHE A 361 -24.80 -4.03 19.95
CA PHE A 361 -25.43 -2.73 20.02
C PHE A 361 -25.23 -2.00 18.70
N ARG A 362 -26.33 -1.40 18.21
CA ARG A 362 -26.28 -0.36 17.20
C ARG A 362 -26.79 0.92 17.85
N ARG A 363 -25.87 1.85 18.09
CA ARG A 363 -26.16 3.01 18.96
C ARG A 363 -26.63 2.50 20.33
N ASP A 364 -27.85 2.80 20.76
CA ASP A 364 -28.44 2.42 22.04
C ASP A 364 -29.40 1.21 21.94
N GLU A 365 -29.53 0.61 20.76
CA GLU A 365 -30.44 -0.52 20.52
C GLU A 365 -29.67 -1.85 20.55
N LEU A 366 -30.11 -2.79 21.40
CA LEU A 366 -29.59 -4.16 21.39
C LEU A 366 -30.26 -4.94 20.26
N HIS A 367 -29.44 -5.50 19.37
CA HIS A 367 -29.87 -6.40 18.31
C HIS A 367 -29.36 -7.80 18.56
N GLN A 368 -30.12 -8.78 18.06
CA GLN A 368 -29.72 -10.18 18.01
C GLN A 368 -29.84 -10.65 16.57
N ALA A 369 -28.80 -11.31 16.07
CA ALA A 369 -28.77 -11.87 14.73
C ALA A 369 -28.23 -13.29 14.75
N GLN A 370 -28.68 -14.10 13.79
CA GLN A 370 -28.08 -15.38 13.49
C GLN A 370 -27.10 -15.22 12.33
N MET A 371 -25.88 -15.73 12.54
CA MET A 371 -24.79 -15.61 11.57
C MET A 371 -24.23 -16.97 11.24
N THR A 372 -24.20 -17.33 9.95
CA THR A 372 -23.46 -18.50 9.48
C THR A 372 -21.98 -18.14 9.42
N VAL A 373 -21.16 -18.81 10.21
CA VAL A 373 -19.72 -18.55 10.29
C VAL A 373 -19.03 -19.13 9.06
N GLU A 374 -18.12 -18.35 8.46
CA GLU A 374 -17.33 -18.75 7.29
C GLU A 374 -15.85 -18.92 7.68
N PRO A 375 -15.07 -19.73 6.93
CA PRO A 375 -13.62 -19.76 7.11
C PRO A 375 -13.02 -18.38 6.80
N ALA A 376 -11.89 -18.07 7.44
CA ALA A 376 -11.10 -16.90 7.13
C ALA A 376 -10.75 -16.84 5.63
N PRO A 377 -10.89 -15.67 4.98
CA PRO A 377 -10.65 -15.55 3.55
C PRO A 377 -9.15 -15.68 3.24
N ASP A 378 -8.82 -16.32 2.12
CA ASP A 378 -7.45 -16.38 1.57
C ASP A 378 -7.08 -15.04 0.91
N ALA A 379 -6.85 -14.03 1.75
CA ALA A 379 -6.60 -12.65 1.32
C ALA A 379 -5.32 -12.05 1.90
N ALA A 380 -4.67 -12.67 2.90
CA ALA A 380 -3.32 -12.29 3.27
C ALA A 380 -2.35 -12.71 2.17
N ILE A 381 -1.44 -11.82 1.83
CA ILE A 381 -0.41 -12.06 0.82
C ILE A 381 0.93 -12.24 1.50
N SER A 382 1.59 -13.36 1.20
CA SER A 382 2.98 -13.63 1.53
C SER A 382 3.83 -13.54 0.27
N ILE A 383 4.95 -12.83 0.37
CA ILE A 383 5.92 -12.68 -0.72
C ILE A 383 7.26 -13.18 -0.23
N ALA A 384 7.87 -14.10 -0.98
CA ALA A 384 9.12 -14.73 -0.58
C ALA A 384 9.92 -15.19 -1.79
N ILE A 385 11.22 -15.37 -1.60
CA ILE A 385 12.09 -15.96 -2.62
C ILE A 385 11.65 -17.39 -2.92
N ASP A 386 11.64 -17.74 -4.19
CA ASP A 386 11.65 -19.13 -4.61
C ASP A 386 13.06 -19.71 -4.55
N ASP A 387 13.32 -20.53 -3.54
CA ASP A 387 14.61 -21.21 -3.33
C ASP A 387 14.92 -22.22 -4.44
N HIS A 388 13.93 -22.58 -5.27
CA HIS A 388 14.08 -23.44 -6.44
C HIS A 388 14.24 -22.68 -7.76
N ALA A 389 14.22 -21.35 -7.74
CA ALA A 389 14.34 -20.54 -8.95
C ALA A 389 15.71 -20.73 -9.64
N ASP A 390 15.69 -20.79 -10.97
CA ASP A 390 16.90 -20.89 -11.79
C ASP A 390 17.79 -19.63 -11.70
N LYS A 391 19.03 -19.74 -12.19
CA LYS A 391 20.01 -18.64 -12.14
C LYS A 391 19.55 -17.40 -12.92
N ASP A 392 18.75 -17.56 -13.96
CA ASP A 392 18.28 -16.44 -14.78
C ASP A 392 17.21 -15.65 -14.02
N CYS A 393 16.30 -16.33 -13.32
CA CYS A 393 15.34 -15.72 -12.39
C CYS A 393 16.07 -14.95 -11.29
N GLN A 394 17.10 -15.56 -10.69
CA GLN A 394 17.91 -14.91 -9.65
C GLN A 394 18.62 -13.65 -10.17
N ALA A 395 19.18 -13.70 -11.38
CA ALA A 395 19.82 -12.54 -12.00
C ALA A 395 18.82 -11.42 -12.32
N ARG A 396 17.65 -11.74 -12.90
CA ARG A 396 16.59 -10.75 -13.15
C ARG A 396 16.09 -10.09 -11.87
N ARG A 397 15.91 -10.88 -10.80
CA ARG A 397 15.54 -10.38 -9.48
C ARG A 397 16.58 -9.43 -8.93
N GLN A 398 17.86 -9.78 -9.02
CA GLN A 398 18.93 -8.90 -8.53
C GLN A 398 18.93 -7.57 -9.27
N LEU A 399 18.77 -7.58 -10.60
CA LEU A 399 18.63 -6.35 -11.38
C LEU A 399 17.42 -5.51 -10.94
N TRP A 400 16.28 -6.15 -10.67
CA TRP A 400 15.08 -5.47 -10.18
C TRP A 400 15.29 -4.80 -8.81
N LEU A 401 15.76 -5.57 -7.83
CA LEU A 401 15.96 -5.09 -6.46
C LEU A 401 17.06 -4.02 -6.40
N ASP A 402 18.12 -4.14 -7.20
CA ASP A 402 19.22 -3.16 -7.24
C ASP A 402 18.92 -1.91 -8.08
N GLY A 403 17.81 -1.87 -8.81
CA GLY A 403 17.50 -0.76 -9.73
C GLY A 403 18.43 -0.69 -10.94
N LYS A 404 18.90 -1.85 -11.40
CA LYS A 404 19.81 -1.96 -12.55
C LYS A 404 19.10 -2.52 -13.77
N THR A 405 19.65 -2.20 -14.93
CA THR A 405 19.32 -2.78 -16.23
C THR A 405 20.52 -3.56 -16.78
N ARG A 406 20.29 -4.41 -17.79
CA ARG A 406 21.34 -5.21 -18.45
C ARG A 406 22.26 -4.41 -19.35
#